data_AF-A0A7C5L5W4-F1
#
_entry.id   AF-A0A7C5L5W4-F1
#
_cell.length_a   1.000
_cell.length_b   1.000
_cell.length_c   1.000
_cell.angle_alpha   90.00
_cell.angle_beta   90.00
_cell.angle_gamma   90.00
#
_symmetry.space_group_name_H-M   'P 1'
#
loop_
_entity.id
_entity.type
_entity.pdbx_description
1 polymer ?
#
loop_
_entity_poly.entity_id
_entity_poly.type
_entity_poly.pdbx_seq_one_letter_code
_entity_poly.pdbx_strand_id
1 'polypeptide(L)'
;MMGIRKEDVVARSVKIEVVGEVERCHTAEDSKFYCLPVEIHFDNGEVRRYLLKSHNEPKGIENFLGNKKGVKDRLEKSFVLLRDGDIRIVYTAKAD
;
A
#
# COMPACT_ATOMS: atom_id res chain seq x y z
N MET A 1 -6.60 -15.29 -12.43
CA MET A 1 -6.45 -14.07 -11.62
C MET A 1 -7.73 -13.94 -10.78
N MET A 2 -7.69 -14.41 -9.54
CA MET A 2 -8.86 -14.50 -8.67
C MET A 2 -9.21 -13.07 -8.22
N GLY A 3 -10.34 -12.54 -8.67
CA GLY A 3 -10.80 -11.21 -8.28
C GLY A 3 -11.09 -11.18 -6.78
N ILE A 4 -10.75 -10.07 -6.12
CA ILE A 4 -11.10 -9.87 -4.71
C ILE A 4 -12.62 -9.84 -4.62
N ARG A 5 -13.22 -10.83 -3.97
CA ARG A 5 -14.66 -10.80 -3.69
C ARG A 5 -14.89 -9.81 -2.55
N LYS A 6 -15.91 -8.95 -2.67
CA LYS A 6 -16.23 -7.94 -1.66
C LYS A 6 -16.51 -8.56 -0.28
N GLU A 7 -17.01 -9.79 -0.25
CA GLU A 7 -17.28 -10.55 0.98
C GLU A 7 -16.03 -10.90 1.79
N ASP A 8 -14.86 -10.92 1.15
CA ASP A 8 -13.59 -11.26 1.79
C ASP A 8 -12.92 -10.05 2.45
N VAL A 9 -13.42 -8.82 2.22
CA VAL A 9 -12.88 -7.58 2.82
C VAL A 9 -13.43 -7.38 4.24
N VAL A 10 -12.54 -7.27 5.23
CA VAL A 10 -12.91 -7.02 6.64
C VAL A 10 -12.71 -5.58 7.06
N ALA A 11 -11.80 -4.84 6.42
CA ALA A 11 -11.47 -3.48 6.80
C ALA A 11 -10.87 -2.71 5.61
N ARG A 12 -10.95 -1.38 5.65
CA ARG A 12 -10.38 -0.48 4.64
C ARG A 12 -9.34 0.43 5.27
N SER A 13 -8.29 0.74 4.51
CA SER A 13 -7.25 1.65 5.01
C SER A 13 -7.76 3.07 5.15
N VAL A 14 -7.32 3.73 6.22
CA VAL A 14 -7.66 5.12 6.54
C VAL A 14 -6.43 6.01 6.67
N LYS A 15 -5.26 5.44 6.97
CA LYS A 15 -4.00 6.17 7.15
C LYS A 15 -2.81 5.26 6.86
N ILE A 16 -1.73 5.82 6.33
CA ILE A 16 -0.45 5.14 6.17
C ILE A 16 0.64 5.95 6.87
N GLU A 17 1.36 5.31 7.78
CA GLU A 17 2.48 5.88 8.52
C GLU A 17 3.80 5.31 8.02
N VAL A 18 4.79 6.17 7.82
CA VAL A 18 6.13 5.75 7.40
C VAL A 18 6.93 5.38 8.63
N VAL A 19 7.43 4.15 8.68
CA VAL A 19 8.13 3.61 9.86
C VAL A 19 9.61 3.32 9.61
N GLY A 20 10.12 3.66 8.44
CA GLY A 20 11.54 3.54 8.11
C GLY A 20 11.89 4.34 6.85
N GLU A 21 13.08 4.08 6.32
CA GLU A 21 13.63 4.81 5.17
C GLU A 21 13.41 4.06 3.86
N VAL A 22 13.59 4.76 2.74
CA VAL A 22 13.52 4.15 1.41
C VAL A 22 14.82 3.40 1.16
N GLU A 23 14.73 2.09 0.96
CA GLU A 23 15.89 1.22 0.68
C GLU A 23 15.65 0.37 -0.58
N ARG A 24 16.71 -0.25 -1.11
CA ARG A 24 16.53 -1.27 -2.16
C ARG A 24 15.99 -2.54 -1.51
N CYS A 25 15.01 -3.19 -2.13
CA CYS A 25 14.52 -4.46 -1.61
C CYS A 25 15.65 -5.51 -1.68
N HIS A 26 15.91 -6.20 -0.56
CA HIS A 26 17.05 -7.13 -0.42
C HIS A 26 16.74 -8.59 -0.78
N THR A 27 15.53 -8.89 -1.28
CA THR A 27 15.14 -10.22 -1.77
C THR A 27 15.56 -10.42 -3.23
N ALA A 28 16.14 -11.57 -3.57
CA ALA A 28 16.76 -11.85 -4.88
C ALA A 28 15.85 -11.58 -6.10
N GLU A 29 14.54 -11.80 -5.98
CA GLU A 29 13.56 -11.52 -7.04
C GLU A 29 13.14 -10.03 -7.13
N ASP A 30 13.36 -9.26 -6.06
CA ASP A 30 12.91 -7.89 -5.90
C ASP A 30 14.04 -6.84 -5.93
N SER A 31 15.29 -7.20 -6.20
CA SER A 31 16.46 -6.29 -6.19
C SER A 31 16.35 -5.07 -7.13
N LYS A 32 15.38 -5.08 -8.05
CA LYS A 32 15.02 -4.00 -8.98
C LYS A 32 13.99 -3.00 -8.41
N PHE A 33 13.48 -3.25 -7.21
CA PHE A 33 12.51 -2.41 -6.54
C PHE A 33 13.14 -1.62 -5.39
N TYR A 34 12.59 -0.43 -5.16
CA TYR A 34 12.75 0.30 -3.91
C TYR A 34 11.59 -0.06 -2.98
N CYS A 35 11.92 -0.32 -1.72
CA CYS A 35 11.02 -0.69 -0.65
C CYS A 35 10.95 0.48 0.36
N LEU A 36 9.74 0.78 0.82
CA LEU A 36 9.50 1.66 1.97
C LEU A 36 8.62 0.92 2.98
N PRO A 37 9.13 0.62 4.19
CA PRO A 37 8.33 0.05 5.26
C PRO A 37 7.32 1.10 5.80
N VAL A 38 6.06 0.70 5.83
CA VAL A 38 4.94 1.52 6.33
C VAL A 38 4.03 0.71 7.25
N GLU A 39 3.28 1.40 8.09
CA GLU A 39 2.18 0.86 8.86
C GLU A 39 0.86 1.39 8.28
N ILE A 40 -0.03 0.46 7.90
CA ILE A 40 -1.36 0.78 7.38
C ILE A 40 -2.36 0.62 8.51
N HIS A 41 -3.08 1.70 8.80
CA HIS A 41 -4.16 1.73 9.76
C HIS A 41 -5.48 1.49 9.05
N PHE A 42 -6.24 0.54 9.56
CA PHE A 42 -7.55 0.16 9.04
C PHE A 42 -8.68 0.72 9.92
N ASP A 43 -9.85 0.93 9.32
CA ASP A 43 -11.05 1.44 10.00
C ASP A 43 -11.58 0.54 11.12
N ASN A 44 -11.24 -0.75 11.10
CA ASN A 44 -11.53 -1.69 12.19
C ASN A 44 -10.56 -1.57 13.38
N GLY A 45 -9.61 -0.63 13.34
CA GLY A 45 -8.60 -0.41 14.38
C GLY A 45 -7.35 -1.28 14.24
N GLU A 46 -7.27 -2.18 13.25
CA GLU A 46 -6.05 -2.94 13.00
C GLU A 46 -4.95 -2.07 12.39
N VAL A 47 -3.71 -2.37 12.79
CA VAL A 47 -2.51 -1.79 12.21
C VAL A 47 -1.65 -2.92 11.68
N ARG A 48 -1.27 -2.83 10.40
CA ARG A 48 -0.46 -3.86 9.76
C ARG A 48 0.74 -3.26 9.06
N ARG A 49 1.89 -3.90 9.25
CA ARG A 49 3.12 -3.55 8.52
C ARG A 49 3.00 -3.99 7.08
N TYR A 50 3.40 -3.11 6.18
CA TYR A 50 3.38 -3.32 4.74
C TYR A 50 4.65 -2.73 4.12
N LEU A 51 5.12 -3.33 3.03
CA LEU A 51 6.24 -2.82 2.25
C LEU A 51 5.71 -2.21 0.95
N LEU A 52 5.73 -0.89 0.85
CA LEU A 52 5.46 -0.22 -0.41
C LEU A 52 6.63 -0.48 -1.36
N LYS A 53 6.34 -1.07 -2.52
CA LYS A 53 7.33 -1.35 -3.56
C LYS A 53 7.15 -0.41 -4.75
N SER A 54 8.25 0.16 -5.26
CA SER A 54 8.27 0.92 -6.51
C SER A 54 9.31 0.34 -7.46
N HIS A 55 8.90 0.07 -8.70
CA HIS A 55 9.72 -0.62 -9.70
C HIS A 55 10.66 0.36 -10.41
N ASN A 56 11.93 -0.03 -10.58
CA ASN A 56 13.00 0.68 -11.33
C ASN A 56 13.44 2.04 -10.77
N GLU A 57 12.53 2.91 -10.32
CA GLU A 57 12.84 4.22 -9.75
C GLU A 57 12.04 4.48 -8.47
N PRO A 58 12.63 5.12 -7.44
CA PRO A 58 11.93 5.42 -6.18
C PRO A 58 10.87 6.52 -6.34
N LYS A 59 10.67 7.05 -7.55
CA LYS A 59 9.76 8.16 -7.85
C LYS A 59 8.34 7.96 -7.33
N GLY A 60 7.83 6.72 -7.35
CA GLY A 60 6.52 6.40 -6.76
C GLY A 60 6.49 6.62 -5.25
N ILE A 61 7.56 6.20 -4.56
CA ILE A 61 7.73 6.40 -3.12
C ILE A 61 8.00 7.87 -2.80
N GLU A 62 8.83 8.57 -3.57
CA GLU A 62 9.08 10.00 -3.39
C GLU A 62 7.81 10.84 -3.57
N ASN A 63 6.98 10.49 -4.56
CA ASN A 63 5.68 11.13 -4.76
C ASN A 63 4.73 10.88 -3.59
N PHE A 64 4.76 9.67 -3.02
CA PHE A 64 4.00 9.33 -1.82
C PHE A 64 4.49 10.15 -0.60
N LEU A 65 5.80 10.16 -0.33
CA LEU A 65 6.40 10.90 0.79
C LEU A 65 6.10 12.41 0.70
N GLY A 66 6.21 13.00 -0.48
CA GLY A 66 5.92 14.42 -0.70
C GLY A 66 4.44 14.75 -0.96
N ASN A 67 3.53 13.78 -0.85
CA ASN A 67 2.13 13.86 -1.29
C ASN A 67 1.93 14.57 -2.65
N LYS A 68 2.84 14.37 -3.60
CA LYS A 68 2.79 15.03 -4.90
C LYS A 68 1.52 14.61 -5.64
N LYS A 69 0.74 15.58 -6.12
CA LYS A 69 -0.54 15.34 -6.83
C LYS A 69 -1.53 14.47 -6.00
N GLY A 70 -1.53 14.57 -4.67
CA GLY A 70 -2.45 13.80 -3.82
C GLY A 70 -2.23 12.29 -3.92
N VAL A 71 -0.99 11.85 -4.18
CA VAL A 71 -0.66 10.42 -4.28
C VAL A 71 -0.85 9.72 -2.93
N LYS A 72 -0.42 10.34 -1.82
CA LYS A 72 -0.61 9.77 -0.48
C LYS A 72 -2.10 9.61 -0.18
N ASP A 73 -2.88 10.66 -0.35
CA ASP A 73 -4.32 10.66 -0.03
C ASP A 73 -5.11 9.60 -0.83
N ARG A 74 -4.71 9.36 -2.07
CA ARG A 74 -5.30 8.29 -2.91
C ARG A 74 -4.87 6.92 -2.43
N LEU A 75 -3.58 6.76 -2.14
CA LEU A 75 -3.01 5.47 -1.75
C LEU A 75 -3.56 5.02 -0.38
N GLU A 76 -3.73 5.96 0.56
CA GLU A 76 -4.31 5.71 1.88
C GLU A 76 -5.74 5.16 1.83
N LYS A 77 -6.47 5.36 0.72
CA LYS A 77 -7.84 4.84 0.53
C LYS A 77 -7.89 3.59 -0.36
N SER A 78 -6.73 3.13 -0.83
CA SER A 78 -6.64 2.08 -1.84
C SER A 78 -6.36 0.71 -1.25
N PHE A 79 -6.10 0.56 0.06
CA PHE A 79 -5.84 -0.75 0.64
C PHE A 79 -7.07 -1.33 1.35
N VAL A 80 -7.21 -2.65 1.24
CA VAL A 80 -8.20 -3.44 1.96
C VAL A 80 -7.51 -4.56 2.70
N LEU A 81 -7.98 -4.84 3.92
CA LEU A 81 -7.61 -6.01 4.69
C LEU A 81 -8.61 -7.11 4.40
N LEU A 82 -8.11 -8.30 4.08
CA LEU A 82 -8.91 -9.49 3.82
C LEU A 82 -9.05 -10.36 5.07
N ARG A 83 -10.06 -11.24 5.09
CA ARG A 83 -10.36 -12.16 6.21
C ARG A 83 -9.20 -13.08 6.58
N ASP A 84 -8.38 -13.46 5.62
CA ASP A 84 -7.19 -14.29 5.78
C ASP A 84 -5.97 -13.50 6.30
N GLY A 85 -6.10 -12.18 6.48
CA GLY A 85 -5.03 -11.29 6.91
C GLY A 85 -4.19 -10.70 5.77
N ASP A 86 -4.49 -11.02 4.51
CA ASP A 86 -3.82 -10.44 3.35
C ASP A 86 -4.21 -8.96 3.18
N ILE A 87 -3.24 -8.16 2.74
CA ILE A 87 -3.48 -6.77 2.32
C ILE A 87 -3.47 -6.70 0.80
N ARG A 88 -4.52 -6.12 0.22
CA ARG A 88 -4.62 -5.90 -1.23
C ARG A 88 -4.85 -4.45 -1.57
N ILE A 89 -4.32 -4.04 -2.72
CA ILE A 89 -4.60 -2.74 -3.32
C ILE A 89 -5.82 -2.89 -4.22
N VAL A 90 -6.85 -2.12 -3.93
CA VAL A 90 -8.05 -1.95 -4.75
C VAL A 90 -7.97 -0.55 -5.34
N TYR A 91 -7.61 -0.46 -6.62
CA TYR A 91 -7.81 0.77 -7.36
C TYR A 91 -9.32 0.93 -7.54
N THR A 92 -9.94 1.84 -6.78
CA THR A 92 -11.27 2.32 -7.15
C THR A 92 -11.11 3.02 -8.50
N ALA A 93 -11.37 2.29 -9.59
CA ALA A 93 -11.69 2.93 -10.85
C ALA A 93 -12.81 3.91 -10.54
N LYS A 94 -12.57 5.20 -10.78
CA LYS A 94 -13.67 6.17 -10.73
C LYS A 94 -14.76 5.60 -11.64
N ALA A 95 -15.93 5.34 -11.05
CA ALA A 95 -17.14 5.26 -11.85
C ALA A 95 -17.38 6.70 -12.32
N ASP A 96 -17.02 6.96 -13.57
CA ASP A 96 -17.63 8.06 -14.35
C ASP A 96 -19.10 7.69 -14.61
#